data_AF-A0A135VU67-F1
#
_entry.id   AF-A0A135VU67-F1
#
_cell.length_a   1.000
_cell.length_b   1.000
_cell.length_c   1.000
_cell.angle_alpha   90.00
_cell.angle_beta   90.00
_cell.angle_gamma   90.00
#
_symmetry.space_group_name_H-M   'P 1'
#
loop_
_entity.id
_entity.type
_entity.pdbx_description
1 polymer ?
#
loop_
_entity_poly.entity_id
_entity_poly.type
_entity_poly.pdbx_seq_one_letter_code
_entity_poly.pdbx_strand_id
1 'polypeptide(L)'
;MSKEPEKEPSGSDRAKVVDDLLEELGVDDSLKQELIDSGRLTTDVFMVESAEQVRRRMEIERSADRLRNSLVLLERNMTTAENTIDRVERDLVPVVLSFLVGLKGNLVSMRTEIVGRSKRRARTNLQHEYVESQVKPIVNEEFEKVEETLTTGMSAPIMEKVKDITESLKEAMKTTYEELTALKTSVDDFTQRATTEVEFLARELLMKPKVDTPEEVTKKLKDMERRAEELERDLKLAEEKLQNREERIAEIQEDLKEARAREDSLEETVASLKAAPQVDTTVLAELRQNVKSLEAAKDVLAQKANDAERLAEEAEAKTSEQKDLVAKRDIEIGDLKTQVSHLEAEIQKNREQLLEVDDLRARLRSYESGDMARELDRVKSELERASASLERLTNDQNLTKSKLVFTEQKLESYLDLMDITEKTKAFLMVEDNREMSVREIGRSLGVSPATVSKWIEDFLRLDLVTVKDDGQTVVLAREKLEL
;
A
#
# COMPACT_ATOMS: atom_id res chain seq x y z
N MET A 1 105.32 -54.58 -48.60
CA MET A 1 105.81 -53.32 -49.20
C MET A 1 105.27 -52.17 -48.36
N SER A 2 105.88 -52.01 -47.19
CA SER A 2 105.50 -51.07 -46.14
C SER A 2 106.10 -49.71 -46.48
N LYS A 3 105.26 -48.76 -46.90
CA LYS A 3 105.64 -47.33 -46.91
C LYS A 3 105.51 -46.83 -45.48
N GLU A 4 106.62 -46.40 -44.91
CA GLU A 4 106.67 -45.70 -43.62
C GLU A 4 105.83 -44.40 -43.71
N PRO A 5 105.16 -44.00 -42.61
CA PRO A 5 104.46 -42.72 -42.56
C PRO A 5 105.48 -41.59 -42.48
N GLU A 6 105.29 -40.56 -43.31
CA GLU A 6 106.05 -39.32 -43.29
C GLU A 6 105.97 -38.68 -41.90
N LYS A 7 107.13 -38.46 -41.27
CA LYS A 7 107.25 -37.70 -40.03
C LYS A 7 106.84 -36.26 -40.30
N GLU A 8 105.84 -35.77 -39.56
CA GLU A 8 105.54 -34.34 -39.47
C GLU A 8 106.77 -33.57 -38.96
N PRO A 9 107.07 -32.39 -39.53
CA PRO A 9 108.19 -31.58 -39.07
C PRO A 9 107.89 -31.05 -37.67
N SER A 10 108.79 -31.34 -36.73
CA SER A 10 108.74 -30.84 -35.37
C SER A 10 108.79 -29.30 -35.37
N GLY A 11 108.14 -28.64 -34.40
CA GLY A 11 108.10 -27.16 -34.31
C GLY A 11 109.48 -26.47 -34.29
N SER A 12 110.55 -27.23 -33.99
CA SER A 12 111.94 -26.77 -34.07
C SER A 12 112.44 -26.53 -35.51
N ASP A 13 111.89 -27.21 -36.51
CA ASP A 13 112.31 -27.04 -37.91
C ASP A 13 111.59 -25.85 -38.57
N ARG A 14 110.39 -25.50 -38.09
CA ARG A 14 109.63 -24.34 -38.58
C ARG A 14 110.23 -23.01 -38.13
N ALA A 15 110.71 -22.94 -36.89
CA ALA A 15 111.43 -21.77 -36.39
C ALA A 15 112.73 -21.53 -37.19
N LYS A 16 113.45 -22.61 -37.52
CA LYS A 16 114.66 -22.55 -38.34
C LYS A 16 114.38 -22.15 -39.79
N VAL A 17 113.32 -22.64 -40.42
CA VAL A 17 112.95 -22.23 -41.79
C VAL A 17 112.57 -20.74 -41.86
N VAL A 18 111.94 -20.21 -40.81
CA VAL A 18 111.60 -18.78 -40.72
C VAL A 18 112.84 -17.93 -40.43
N ASP A 19 113.73 -18.38 -39.54
CA ASP A 19 115.00 -17.71 -39.30
C ASP A 19 115.89 -17.72 -40.57
N ASP A 20 115.96 -18.84 -41.31
CA ASP A 20 116.68 -18.96 -42.57
C ASP A 20 116.09 -18.05 -43.69
N LEU A 21 114.76 -17.93 -43.77
CA LEU A 21 114.08 -17.02 -44.73
C LEU A 21 114.24 -15.54 -44.39
N LEU A 22 114.34 -15.20 -43.10
CA LEU A 22 114.54 -13.82 -42.63
C LEU A 22 116.01 -13.38 -42.80
N GLU A 23 116.94 -14.32 -42.62
CA GLU A 23 118.37 -14.13 -42.90
C GLU A 23 118.61 -13.97 -44.43
N GLU A 24 117.88 -14.73 -45.27
CA GLU A 24 117.90 -14.61 -46.74
C GLU A 24 117.26 -13.30 -47.25
N LEU A 25 116.36 -12.69 -46.46
CA LEU A 25 115.75 -11.37 -46.71
C LEU A 25 116.58 -10.20 -46.14
N GLY A 26 117.74 -10.47 -45.51
CA GLY A 26 118.67 -9.46 -45.01
C GLY A 26 118.22 -8.74 -43.73
N VAL A 27 117.40 -9.41 -42.90
CA VAL A 27 116.95 -8.87 -41.61
C VAL A 27 117.85 -9.40 -40.50
N ASP A 28 118.85 -8.61 -40.10
CA ASP A 28 119.72 -8.95 -38.97
C ASP A 28 118.94 -8.95 -37.64
N ASP A 29 119.38 -9.77 -36.68
CA ASP A 29 118.77 -9.92 -35.34
C ASP A 29 118.60 -8.59 -34.59
N SER A 30 119.42 -7.57 -34.91
CA SER A 30 119.31 -6.22 -34.35
C SER A 30 118.06 -5.46 -34.85
N LEU A 31 117.71 -5.61 -36.12
CA LEU A 31 116.53 -4.99 -36.73
C LEU A 31 115.25 -5.69 -36.27
N LYS A 32 115.32 -7.00 -36.02
CA LYS A 32 114.26 -7.82 -35.42
C LYS A 32 113.92 -7.32 -34.02
N GLN A 33 114.93 -7.01 -33.21
CA GLN A 33 114.75 -6.45 -31.87
C GLN A 33 114.14 -5.03 -31.91
N GLU A 34 114.59 -4.15 -32.81
CA GLU A 34 114.02 -2.80 -32.96
C GLU A 34 112.57 -2.79 -33.46
N LEU A 35 112.17 -3.75 -34.29
CA LEU A 35 110.80 -3.87 -34.79
C LEU A 35 109.81 -4.37 -33.72
N ILE A 36 110.28 -5.23 -32.80
CA ILE A 36 109.52 -5.70 -31.64
C ILE A 36 109.42 -4.58 -30.60
N ASP A 37 110.52 -3.89 -30.31
CA ASP A 37 110.56 -2.80 -29.33
C ASP A 37 109.80 -1.55 -29.80
N SER A 38 109.71 -1.31 -31.12
CA SER A 38 108.90 -0.22 -31.69
C SER A 38 107.40 -0.52 -31.79
N GLY A 39 106.95 -1.72 -31.39
CA GLY A 39 105.55 -2.12 -31.40
C GLY A 39 104.92 -2.22 -32.79
N ARG A 40 105.72 -2.20 -33.86
CA ARG A 40 105.27 -2.36 -35.25
C ARG A 40 105.12 -3.83 -35.66
N LEU A 41 105.70 -4.75 -34.90
CA LEU A 41 105.49 -6.18 -34.98
C LEU A 41 105.12 -6.71 -33.59
N THR A 42 103.90 -7.20 -33.40
CA THR A 42 103.52 -7.93 -32.19
C THR A 42 104.01 -9.37 -32.28
N THR A 43 104.51 -9.90 -31.16
CA THR A 43 105.11 -11.24 -31.06
C THR A 43 104.15 -12.37 -31.52
N ASP A 44 102.84 -12.10 -31.52
CA ASP A 44 101.79 -13.00 -31.98
C ASP A 44 101.65 -13.11 -33.51
N VAL A 45 102.24 -12.20 -34.30
CA VAL A 45 102.20 -12.25 -35.78
C VAL A 45 103.00 -13.43 -36.33
N PHE A 46 103.88 -14.04 -35.51
CA PHE A 46 104.68 -15.21 -35.90
C PHE A 46 104.00 -16.55 -35.65
N MET A 47 102.82 -16.57 -35.04
CA MET A 47 101.99 -17.77 -34.92
C MET A 47 101.02 -17.79 -36.09
N VAL A 48 101.51 -18.23 -37.26
CA VAL A 48 100.62 -18.59 -38.37
C VAL A 48 99.70 -19.68 -37.84
N GLU A 49 98.43 -19.33 -37.58
CA GLU A 49 97.38 -20.30 -37.26
C GLU A 49 97.48 -21.43 -38.29
N SER A 50 97.53 -22.67 -37.82
CA SER A 50 97.64 -23.79 -38.74
C SER A 50 96.47 -23.75 -39.73
N ALA A 51 96.71 -24.02 -41.01
CA ALA A 51 95.65 -24.05 -42.02
C ALA A 51 94.47 -24.97 -41.62
N GLU A 52 94.73 -25.92 -40.73
CA GLU A 52 93.76 -26.83 -40.14
C GLU A 52 92.87 -26.15 -39.08
N GLN A 53 93.41 -25.28 -38.21
CA GLN A 53 92.63 -24.46 -37.28
C GLN A 53 91.69 -23.50 -38.02
N VAL A 54 92.19 -22.84 -39.08
CA VAL A 54 91.38 -21.92 -39.91
C VAL A 54 90.25 -22.68 -40.63
N ARG A 55 90.54 -23.87 -41.15
CA ARG A 55 89.54 -24.72 -41.81
C ARG A 55 88.44 -25.19 -40.83
N ARG A 56 88.81 -25.59 -39.62
CA ARG A 56 87.86 -26.03 -38.59
C ARG A 56 86.96 -24.88 -38.11
N ARG A 57 87.50 -23.67 -37.92
CA ARG A 57 86.69 -22.47 -37.65
C ARG A 57 85.70 -22.15 -38.76
N MET A 58 86.15 -22.16 -40.02
CA MET A 58 85.26 -21.96 -41.18
C MET A 58 84.14 -23.02 -41.26
N GLU A 59 84.43 -24.26 -40.88
CA GLU A 59 83.42 -25.34 -40.86
C GLU A 59 82.40 -25.17 -39.71
N ILE A 60 82.81 -24.62 -38.58
CA ILE A 60 81.93 -24.27 -37.44
C ILE A 60 81.06 -23.06 -37.77
N GLU A 61 81.62 -22.01 -38.36
CA GLU A 61 80.88 -20.83 -38.83
C GLU A 61 79.82 -21.23 -39.86
N ARG A 62 80.17 -22.09 -40.82
CA ARG A 62 79.19 -22.61 -41.80
C ARG A 62 78.07 -23.43 -41.16
N SER A 63 78.32 -24.17 -40.09
CA SER A 63 77.24 -24.85 -39.34
C SER A 63 76.41 -23.87 -38.50
N ALA A 64 77.03 -22.84 -37.93
CA ALA A 64 76.34 -21.79 -37.18
C ALA A 64 75.40 -20.97 -38.08
N ASP A 65 75.81 -20.69 -39.32
CA ASP A 65 74.96 -19.99 -40.29
C ASP A 65 73.77 -20.84 -40.75
N ARG A 66 73.95 -22.16 -40.92
CA ARG A 66 72.82 -23.08 -41.21
C ARG A 66 71.83 -23.16 -40.06
N LEU A 67 72.33 -23.16 -38.83
CA LEU A 67 71.52 -23.11 -37.61
C LEU A 67 70.70 -21.82 -37.56
N ARG A 68 71.35 -20.67 -37.76
CA ARG A 68 70.67 -19.37 -37.80
C ARG A 68 69.59 -19.32 -38.87
N ASN A 69 69.88 -19.78 -40.09
CA ASN A 69 68.90 -19.80 -41.16
C ASN A 69 67.70 -20.71 -40.85
N SER A 70 67.93 -21.87 -40.20
CA SER A 70 66.86 -22.78 -39.80
C SER A 70 66.01 -22.21 -38.66
N LEU A 71 66.62 -21.48 -37.72
CA LEU A 71 65.92 -20.76 -36.67
C LEU A 71 65.03 -19.64 -37.23
N VAL A 72 65.54 -18.86 -38.19
CA VAL A 72 64.78 -17.77 -38.83
C VAL A 72 63.57 -18.29 -39.60
N LEU A 73 63.68 -19.43 -40.26
CA LEU A 73 62.54 -20.07 -40.95
C LEU A 73 61.49 -20.56 -39.94
N LEU A 74 61.93 -21.20 -38.86
CA LEU A 74 61.05 -21.68 -37.80
C LEU A 74 60.32 -20.53 -37.10
N GLU A 75 61.01 -19.42 -36.82
CA GLU A 75 60.43 -18.20 -36.25
C GLU A 75 59.36 -17.60 -37.17
N ARG A 76 59.62 -17.55 -38.48
CA ARG A 76 58.65 -17.06 -39.47
C ARG A 76 57.41 -17.95 -39.55
N ASN A 77 57.56 -19.26 -39.39
CA ASN A 77 56.42 -20.18 -39.45
C ASN A 77 55.65 -20.22 -38.13
N MET A 78 56.32 -20.08 -36.97
CA MET A 78 55.66 -19.89 -35.67
C MET A 78 54.83 -18.61 -35.66
N THR A 79 55.38 -17.49 -36.13
CA THR A 79 54.61 -16.24 -36.25
C THR A 79 53.43 -16.38 -37.22
N THR A 80 53.55 -17.19 -38.28
CA THR A 80 52.42 -17.46 -39.18
C THR A 80 51.33 -18.29 -38.49
N ALA A 81 51.72 -19.29 -37.68
CA ALA A 81 50.79 -20.08 -36.87
C ALA A 81 50.10 -19.24 -35.78
N GLU A 82 50.83 -18.38 -35.08
CA GLU A 82 50.29 -17.41 -34.12
C GLU A 82 49.27 -16.49 -34.79
N ASN A 83 49.60 -15.90 -35.95
CA ASN A 83 48.65 -15.09 -36.72
C ASN A 83 47.38 -15.86 -37.13
N THR A 84 47.48 -17.16 -37.41
CA THR A 84 46.28 -17.97 -37.68
C THR A 84 45.46 -18.20 -36.42
N ILE A 85 46.09 -18.46 -35.27
CA ILE A 85 45.42 -18.62 -33.97
C ILE A 85 44.74 -17.31 -33.56
N ASP A 86 45.42 -16.17 -33.70
CA ASP A 86 44.87 -14.84 -33.43
C ASP A 86 43.63 -14.56 -34.29
N ARG A 87 43.62 -15.00 -35.55
CA ARG A 87 42.42 -14.90 -36.40
C ARG A 87 41.28 -15.78 -35.90
N VAL A 88 41.55 -16.96 -35.35
CA VAL A 88 40.51 -17.81 -34.74
C VAL A 88 39.91 -17.12 -33.52
N GLU A 89 40.77 -16.62 -32.62
CA GLU A 89 40.34 -15.99 -31.38
C GLU A 89 39.64 -14.65 -31.61
N ARG A 90 40.06 -13.89 -32.62
CA ARG A 90 39.51 -12.56 -32.93
C ARG A 90 38.27 -12.61 -33.83
N ASP A 91 38.25 -13.49 -34.82
CA ASP A 91 37.21 -13.47 -35.85
C ASP A 91 36.13 -14.53 -35.62
N LEU A 92 36.50 -15.70 -35.10
CA LEU A 92 35.57 -16.82 -34.96
C LEU A 92 34.87 -16.83 -33.60
N VAL A 93 35.64 -16.73 -32.52
CA VAL A 93 35.13 -16.82 -31.14
C VAL A 93 34.08 -15.74 -30.85
N PRO A 94 34.27 -14.45 -31.21
CA PRO A 94 33.29 -13.41 -30.92
C PRO A 94 32.03 -13.54 -31.78
N VAL A 95 32.15 -14.00 -33.02
CA VAL A 95 30.99 -14.22 -33.92
C VAL A 95 30.14 -15.38 -33.41
N VAL A 96 30.77 -16.48 -32.99
CA VAL A 96 30.06 -17.64 -32.44
C VAL A 96 29.41 -17.30 -31.09
N LEU A 97 30.11 -16.59 -30.20
CA LEU A 97 29.55 -16.14 -28.92
C LEU A 97 28.43 -15.12 -29.09
N SER A 98 28.61 -14.09 -29.93
CA SER A 98 27.57 -13.08 -30.16
C SER A 98 26.32 -13.68 -30.80
N PHE A 99 26.47 -14.64 -31.71
CA PHE A 99 25.36 -15.32 -32.34
C PHE A 99 24.61 -16.24 -31.37
N LEU A 100 25.32 -17.05 -30.58
CA LEU A 100 24.71 -17.94 -29.58
C LEU A 100 24.05 -17.16 -28.45
N VAL A 101 24.71 -16.11 -27.94
CA VAL A 101 24.15 -15.24 -26.89
C VAL A 101 22.96 -14.45 -27.44
N GLY A 102 23.04 -13.94 -28.66
CA GLY A 102 21.95 -13.21 -29.32
C GLY A 102 20.72 -14.08 -29.56
N LEU A 103 20.90 -15.29 -30.09
CA LEU A 103 19.79 -16.23 -30.30
C LEU A 103 19.17 -16.70 -28.98
N LYS A 104 19.99 -17.01 -27.97
CA LYS A 104 19.49 -17.37 -26.64
C LYS A 104 18.74 -16.21 -25.99
N GLY A 105 19.26 -14.99 -26.12
CA GLY A 105 18.58 -13.77 -25.65
C GLY A 105 17.24 -13.56 -26.33
N ASN A 106 17.17 -13.74 -27.65
CA ASN A 106 15.94 -13.61 -28.43
C ASN A 106 14.91 -14.68 -28.07
N LEU A 107 15.32 -15.94 -27.87
CA LEU A 107 14.44 -17.00 -27.41
C LEU A 107 13.87 -16.74 -26.01
N VAL A 108 14.73 -16.33 -25.07
CA VAL A 108 14.30 -16.00 -23.70
C VAL A 108 13.35 -14.80 -23.72
N SER A 109 13.61 -13.80 -24.55
CA SER A 109 12.74 -12.64 -24.75
C SER A 109 11.37 -13.07 -25.30
N MET A 110 11.34 -13.88 -26.38
CA MET A 110 10.09 -14.39 -26.95
C MET A 110 9.30 -15.25 -25.96
N ARG A 111 9.96 -16.13 -25.20
CA ARG A 111 9.32 -16.93 -24.13
C ARG A 111 8.66 -16.03 -23.09
N THR A 112 9.40 -15.03 -22.61
CA THR A 112 8.92 -14.08 -21.59
C THR A 112 7.79 -13.21 -22.13
N GLU A 113 7.86 -12.83 -23.40
CA GLU A 113 6.85 -12.03 -24.06
C GLU A 113 5.55 -12.81 -24.30
N ILE A 114 5.62 -14.06 -24.76
CA ILE A 114 4.44 -14.91 -24.98
C ILE A 114 3.73 -15.17 -23.65
N VAL A 115 4.47 -15.58 -22.62
CA VAL A 115 3.90 -15.83 -21.27
C VAL A 115 3.38 -14.52 -20.66
N GLY A 116 4.14 -13.43 -20.76
CA GLY A 116 3.79 -12.13 -20.19
C GLY A 116 2.61 -11.43 -20.88
N ARG A 117 2.51 -11.52 -22.21
CA ARG A 117 1.35 -11.02 -22.98
C ARG A 117 0.11 -11.87 -22.72
N SER A 118 0.27 -13.19 -22.61
CA SER A 118 -0.86 -14.09 -22.29
C SER A 118 -1.41 -13.83 -20.89
N LYS A 119 -0.52 -13.61 -19.91
CA LYS A 119 -0.88 -13.22 -18.54
C LYS A 119 -1.56 -11.84 -18.49
N ARG A 120 -1.08 -10.84 -19.25
CA ARG A 120 -1.70 -9.50 -19.34
C ARG A 120 -3.05 -9.48 -20.06
N ARG A 121 -3.29 -10.42 -21.00
CA ARG A 121 -4.57 -10.54 -21.72
C ARG A 121 -5.63 -11.33 -20.94
N ALA A 122 -5.23 -12.09 -19.92
CA ALA A 122 -6.17 -12.76 -19.02
C ALA A 122 -6.92 -11.72 -18.18
N ARG A 123 -8.25 -11.69 -18.28
CA ARG A 123 -9.12 -10.74 -17.56
C ARG A 123 -9.72 -11.31 -16.28
N THR A 124 -9.61 -12.63 -16.08
CA THR A 124 -10.15 -13.32 -14.91
C THR A 124 -9.08 -14.14 -14.21
N ASN A 125 -9.24 -14.37 -12.91
CA ASN A 125 -8.30 -15.16 -12.11
C ASN A 125 -8.17 -16.60 -12.65
N LEU A 126 -9.28 -17.20 -13.13
CA LEU A 126 -9.27 -18.51 -13.80
C LEU A 126 -8.45 -18.51 -15.09
N GLN A 127 -8.53 -17.45 -15.91
CA GLN A 127 -7.70 -17.34 -17.11
C GLN A 127 -6.22 -17.16 -16.76
N HIS A 128 -5.94 -16.44 -15.67
CA HIS A 128 -4.59 -16.24 -15.19
C HIS A 128 -3.98 -17.56 -14.67
N GLU A 129 -4.75 -18.33 -13.92
CA GLU A 129 -4.34 -19.65 -13.43
C GLU A 129 -4.19 -20.66 -14.56
N TYR A 130 -5.03 -20.59 -15.60
CA TYR A 130 -4.88 -21.40 -16.82
C TYR A 130 -3.60 -21.04 -17.60
N VAL A 131 -3.27 -19.75 -17.75
CA VAL A 131 -2.03 -19.33 -18.41
C VAL A 131 -0.80 -19.81 -17.63
N GLU A 132 -0.86 -19.81 -16.30
CA GLU A 132 0.27 -20.18 -15.46
C GLU A 132 0.44 -21.70 -15.31
N SER A 133 -0.66 -22.47 -15.27
CA SER A 133 -0.66 -23.92 -15.09
C SER A 133 -0.61 -24.72 -16.40
N GLN A 134 -1.20 -24.22 -17.49
CA GLN A 134 -1.33 -24.97 -18.75
C GLN A 134 -0.50 -24.35 -19.88
N VAL A 135 -0.53 -23.03 -20.04
CA VAL A 135 0.17 -22.37 -21.17
C VAL A 135 1.67 -22.27 -20.91
N LYS A 136 2.10 -21.90 -19.70
CA LYS A 136 3.53 -21.75 -19.36
C LYS A 136 4.33 -23.06 -19.54
N PRO A 137 3.86 -24.24 -19.09
CA PRO A 137 4.59 -25.49 -19.31
C PRO A 137 4.72 -25.85 -20.79
N ILE A 138 3.65 -25.71 -21.58
CA ILE A 138 3.66 -25.99 -23.03
C ILE A 138 4.65 -25.07 -23.75
N VAL A 139 4.65 -23.78 -23.41
CA VAL A 139 5.59 -22.82 -23.98
C VAL A 139 7.03 -23.17 -23.58
N ASN A 140 7.28 -23.60 -22.35
CA ASN A 140 8.63 -24.00 -21.94
C ASN A 140 9.11 -25.25 -22.69
N GLU A 141 8.26 -26.27 -22.84
CA GLU A 141 8.62 -27.53 -23.53
C GLU A 141 8.92 -27.31 -25.02
N GLU A 142 8.11 -26.50 -25.71
CA GLU A 142 8.36 -26.18 -27.12
C GLU A 142 9.60 -25.30 -27.30
N PHE A 143 9.89 -24.40 -26.36
CA PHE A 143 11.14 -23.63 -26.40
C PHE A 143 12.37 -24.48 -26.08
N GLU A 144 12.26 -25.48 -25.20
CA GLU A 144 13.34 -26.46 -24.95
C GLU A 144 13.65 -27.29 -26.21
N LYS A 145 12.62 -27.75 -26.94
CA LYS A 145 12.80 -28.43 -28.23
C LYS A 145 13.49 -27.54 -29.25
N VAL A 146 13.12 -26.25 -29.32
CA VAL A 146 13.75 -25.29 -30.22
C VAL A 146 15.20 -24.99 -29.80
N GLU A 147 15.50 -24.89 -28.50
CA GLU A 147 16.87 -24.76 -27.99
C GLU A 147 17.73 -25.99 -28.36
N GLU A 148 17.19 -27.20 -28.20
CA GLU A 148 17.87 -28.44 -28.59
C GLU A 148 18.12 -28.50 -30.10
N THR A 149 17.15 -28.05 -30.91
CA THR A 149 17.28 -27.99 -32.37
C THR A 149 18.26 -26.90 -32.83
N LEU A 150 18.38 -25.79 -32.09
CA LEU A 150 19.36 -24.73 -32.38
C LEU A 150 20.79 -25.16 -32.06
N THR A 151 20.99 -25.91 -30.97
CA THR A 151 22.33 -26.44 -30.62
C THR A 151 22.82 -27.49 -31.63
N THR A 152 21.91 -28.29 -32.19
CA THR A 152 22.27 -29.35 -33.15
C THR A 152 22.24 -28.88 -34.61
N GLY A 153 21.23 -28.11 -35.02
CA GLY A 153 21.01 -27.69 -36.42
C GLY A 153 21.85 -26.50 -36.90
N MET A 154 22.29 -25.60 -36.00
CA MET A 154 23.16 -24.46 -36.38
C MET A 154 24.65 -24.75 -36.22
N SER A 155 25.00 -25.98 -35.85
CA SER A 155 26.40 -26.44 -35.80
C SER A 155 27.03 -26.48 -37.19
N ALA A 156 26.28 -26.73 -38.27
CA ALA A 156 26.85 -27.01 -39.59
C ALA A 156 27.69 -25.85 -40.20
N PRO A 157 27.23 -24.59 -40.23
CA PRO A 157 28.04 -23.48 -40.78
C PRO A 157 29.26 -23.14 -39.89
N ILE A 158 29.11 -23.32 -38.58
CA ILE A 158 30.20 -23.12 -37.61
C ILE A 158 31.24 -24.25 -37.77
N MET A 159 30.79 -25.49 -37.94
CA MET A 159 31.63 -26.66 -38.17
C MET A 159 32.38 -26.58 -39.50
N GLU A 160 31.77 -26.03 -40.55
CA GLU A 160 32.43 -25.80 -41.84
C GLU A 160 33.56 -24.78 -41.70
N LYS A 161 33.30 -23.65 -41.04
CA LYS A 161 34.32 -22.63 -40.73
C LYS A 161 35.43 -23.16 -39.81
N VAL A 162 35.09 -23.95 -38.79
CA VAL A 162 36.05 -24.60 -37.90
C VAL A 162 36.89 -25.62 -38.67
N LYS A 163 36.30 -26.35 -39.62
CA LYS A 163 37.02 -27.32 -40.45
C LYS A 163 38.04 -26.65 -41.36
N ASP A 164 37.68 -25.58 -42.06
CA ASP A 164 38.60 -24.82 -42.92
C ASP A 164 39.81 -24.28 -42.14
N ILE A 165 39.55 -23.78 -40.93
CA ILE A 165 40.58 -23.29 -40.01
C ILE A 165 41.45 -24.43 -39.50
N THR A 166 40.84 -25.57 -39.15
CA THR A 166 41.57 -26.75 -38.67
C THR A 166 42.47 -27.32 -39.76
N GLU A 167 42.04 -27.30 -41.03
CA GLU A 167 42.87 -27.68 -42.17
C GLU A 167 44.04 -26.71 -42.35
N SER A 168 43.81 -25.40 -42.25
CA SER A 168 44.88 -24.38 -42.32
C SER A 168 45.90 -24.49 -41.18
N LEU A 169 45.44 -24.69 -39.94
CA LEU A 169 46.32 -24.89 -38.78
C LEU A 169 47.13 -26.18 -38.91
N LYS A 170 46.50 -27.26 -39.40
CA LYS A 170 47.17 -28.55 -39.62
C LYS A 170 48.26 -28.45 -40.67
N GLU A 171 48.05 -27.66 -41.72
CA GLU A 171 49.06 -27.41 -42.76
C GLU A 171 50.25 -26.60 -42.20
N ALA A 172 49.98 -25.55 -41.41
CA ALA A 172 51.01 -24.76 -40.72
C ALA A 172 51.79 -25.56 -39.65
N MET A 173 51.12 -26.47 -38.93
CA MET A 173 51.77 -27.37 -37.97
C MET A 173 52.64 -28.42 -38.66
N LYS A 174 52.26 -28.87 -39.86
CA LYS A 174 53.04 -29.83 -40.62
C LYS A 174 54.36 -29.21 -41.12
N THR A 175 54.32 -27.99 -41.64
CA THR A 175 55.52 -27.26 -42.08
C THR A 175 56.46 -26.93 -40.92
N THR A 176 55.92 -26.48 -39.77
CA THR A 176 56.72 -26.26 -38.56
C THR A 176 57.36 -27.55 -38.04
N TYR A 177 56.66 -28.69 -38.09
CA TYR A 177 57.23 -29.99 -37.72
C TYR A 177 58.39 -30.40 -38.64
N GLU A 178 58.23 -30.26 -39.96
CA GLU A 178 59.28 -30.57 -40.94
C GLU A 178 60.54 -29.70 -40.74
N GLU A 179 60.37 -28.42 -40.41
CA GLU A 179 61.49 -27.52 -40.09
C GLU A 179 62.11 -27.76 -38.71
N LEU A 180 61.33 -28.19 -37.71
CA LEU A 180 61.85 -28.60 -36.41
C LEU A 180 62.79 -29.81 -36.56
N THR A 181 62.44 -30.76 -37.43
CA THR A 181 63.34 -31.86 -37.79
C THR A 181 64.61 -31.38 -38.49
N ALA A 182 64.53 -30.39 -39.38
CA ALA A 182 65.71 -29.81 -40.02
C ALA A 182 66.60 -29.05 -39.01
N LEU A 183 66.00 -28.30 -38.09
CA LEU A 183 66.70 -27.60 -37.01
C LEU A 183 67.46 -28.61 -36.14
N LYS A 184 66.81 -29.70 -35.72
CA LYS A 184 67.46 -30.77 -34.95
C LYS A 184 68.72 -31.30 -35.65
N THR A 185 68.63 -31.58 -36.96
CA THR A 185 69.80 -32.06 -37.72
C THR A 185 70.94 -31.03 -37.77
N SER A 186 70.63 -29.74 -37.83
CA SER A 186 71.66 -28.68 -37.81
C SER A 186 72.27 -28.44 -36.42
N VAL A 187 71.53 -28.69 -35.33
CA VAL A 187 72.04 -28.63 -33.94
C VAL A 187 72.99 -29.79 -33.66
N ASP A 188 72.63 -31.00 -34.10
CA ASP A 188 73.47 -32.19 -33.96
C ASP A 188 74.79 -32.02 -34.74
N ASP A 189 74.75 -31.44 -35.94
CA ASP A 189 75.94 -31.13 -36.74
C ASP A 189 76.89 -30.11 -36.08
N PHE A 190 76.35 -29.04 -35.48
CA PHE A 190 77.15 -28.01 -34.81
C PHE A 190 77.79 -28.50 -33.52
N THR A 191 77.03 -29.23 -32.70
CA THR A 191 77.51 -29.77 -31.41
C THR A 191 78.65 -30.78 -31.60
N GLN A 192 78.56 -31.66 -32.59
CA GLN A 192 79.65 -32.57 -32.92
C GLN A 192 80.94 -31.83 -33.31
N ARG A 193 80.85 -30.77 -34.12
CA ARG A 193 82.04 -30.00 -34.53
C ARG A 193 82.68 -29.22 -33.38
N ALA A 194 81.87 -28.58 -32.55
CA ALA A 194 82.36 -27.82 -31.39
C ALA A 194 83.11 -28.71 -30.38
N THR A 195 82.63 -29.93 -30.12
CA THR A 195 83.29 -30.86 -29.19
C THR A 195 84.70 -31.26 -29.65
N THR A 196 84.90 -31.47 -30.95
CA THR A 196 86.22 -31.84 -31.50
C THR A 196 87.27 -30.71 -31.45
N GLU A 197 86.85 -29.45 -31.37
CA GLU A 197 87.76 -28.31 -31.24
C GLU A 197 88.24 -28.13 -29.79
N VAL A 198 87.34 -28.32 -28.83
CA VAL A 198 87.66 -28.24 -27.40
C VAL A 198 88.69 -29.31 -26.99
N GLU A 199 88.57 -30.52 -27.53
CA GLU A 199 89.53 -31.61 -27.27
C GLU A 199 90.93 -31.35 -27.86
N PHE A 200 91.01 -30.58 -28.94
CA PHE A 200 92.28 -30.23 -29.58
C PHE A 200 93.05 -29.17 -28.77
N LEU A 201 92.36 -28.10 -28.36
CA LEU A 201 92.95 -27.01 -27.57
C LEU A 201 93.45 -27.47 -26.19
N ALA A 202 92.79 -28.46 -25.59
CA ALA A 202 93.18 -29.02 -24.29
C ALA A 202 94.54 -29.76 -24.32
N ARG A 203 94.98 -30.26 -25.48
CA ARG A 203 96.26 -31.00 -25.60
C ARG A 203 97.49 -30.10 -25.77
N GLU A 204 97.31 -28.86 -26.23
CA GLU A 204 98.41 -27.97 -26.63
C GLU A 204 99.04 -27.20 -25.44
N LEU A 205 98.30 -27.06 -24.32
CA LEU A 205 98.68 -26.19 -23.18
C LEU A 205 99.49 -26.87 -22.04
N LEU A 206 99.91 -28.13 -22.16
CA LEU A 206 100.38 -28.96 -21.02
C LEU A 206 101.92 -29.08 -20.78
N MET A 207 102.80 -28.23 -21.32
CA MET A 207 104.26 -28.30 -21.05
C MET A 207 104.85 -27.02 -20.41
N LYS A 208 105.54 -27.11 -19.26
CA LYS A 208 106.28 -26.02 -18.58
C LYS A 208 107.67 -26.47 -18.04
N PRO A 209 108.76 -25.67 -18.13
CA PRO A 209 110.04 -25.93 -17.46
C PRO A 209 110.28 -25.04 -16.21
N LYS A 210 111.14 -25.50 -15.28
CA LYS A 210 111.55 -24.81 -14.02
C LYS A 210 113.07 -24.52 -14.01
N VAL A 211 113.50 -23.40 -13.43
CA VAL A 211 114.90 -23.10 -13.07
C VAL A 211 114.97 -22.34 -11.73
N ASP A 212 115.90 -22.73 -10.85
CA ASP A 212 116.17 -22.18 -9.49
C ASP A 212 117.05 -20.91 -9.51
N THR A 213 116.96 -20.06 -8.46
CA THR A 213 117.57 -18.71 -8.44
C THR A 213 118.38 -18.33 -7.16
N PRO A 214 119.45 -17.49 -7.26
CA PRO A 214 120.43 -17.17 -6.18
C PRO A 214 120.10 -15.89 -5.35
N GLU A 215 120.84 -15.58 -4.26
CA GLU A 215 120.50 -14.62 -3.18
C GLU A 215 120.10 -13.16 -3.54
N GLU A 216 120.48 -12.56 -4.67
CA GLU A 216 119.86 -11.29 -5.10
C GLU A 216 118.38 -11.45 -5.47
N VAL A 217 118.03 -12.66 -5.90
CA VAL A 217 116.66 -13.12 -6.09
C VAL A 217 115.95 -13.27 -4.75
N THR A 218 116.63 -13.45 -3.61
CA THR A 218 115.94 -13.47 -2.30
C THR A 218 115.45 -12.08 -1.87
N LYS A 219 116.17 -11.00 -2.18
CA LYS A 219 115.68 -9.62 -1.97
C LYS A 219 114.60 -9.25 -2.97
N LYS A 220 114.79 -9.58 -4.25
CA LYS A 220 113.72 -9.47 -5.25
C LYS A 220 112.51 -10.35 -4.89
N LEU A 221 112.73 -11.51 -4.26
CA LEU A 221 111.69 -12.42 -3.77
C LEU A 221 110.96 -11.78 -2.60
N LYS A 222 111.64 -11.12 -1.66
CA LYS A 222 110.96 -10.39 -0.57
C LYS A 222 110.14 -9.21 -1.08
N ASP A 223 110.65 -8.46 -2.07
CA ASP A 223 109.88 -7.40 -2.73
C ASP A 223 108.74 -7.99 -3.58
N MET A 224 108.93 -9.15 -4.20
CA MET A 224 107.91 -9.89 -4.93
C MET A 224 106.88 -10.54 -4.00
N GLU A 225 107.28 -10.98 -2.80
CA GLU A 225 106.42 -11.49 -1.74
C GLU A 225 105.57 -10.37 -1.20
N ARG A 226 106.15 -9.20 -0.94
CA ARG A 226 105.39 -8.02 -0.54
C ARG A 226 104.41 -7.57 -1.63
N ARG A 227 104.84 -7.57 -2.90
CA ARG A 227 103.93 -7.33 -4.04
C ARG A 227 102.89 -8.43 -4.17
N ALA A 228 103.22 -9.68 -3.88
CA ALA A 228 102.29 -10.80 -3.90
C ALA A 228 101.26 -10.66 -2.78
N GLU A 229 101.65 -10.24 -1.58
CA GLU A 229 100.74 -9.94 -0.48
C GLU A 229 99.83 -8.73 -0.77
N GLU A 230 100.37 -7.69 -1.43
CA GLU A 230 99.58 -6.54 -1.91
C GLU A 230 98.59 -6.99 -3.00
N LEU A 231 99.04 -7.78 -3.98
CA LEU A 231 98.19 -8.36 -5.02
C LEU A 231 97.16 -9.33 -4.46
N GLU A 232 97.48 -10.12 -3.42
CA GLU A 232 96.53 -11.00 -2.75
C GLU A 232 95.47 -10.19 -1.99
N ARG A 233 95.85 -9.08 -1.35
CA ARG A 233 94.90 -8.17 -0.73
C ARG A 233 94.00 -7.50 -1.77
N ASP A 234 94.57 -7.03 -2.87
CA ASP A 234 93.82 -6.43 -3.98
C ASP A 234 92.89 -7.45 -4.64
N LEU A 235 93.33 -8.69 -4.79
CA LEU A 235 92.55 -9.80 -5.33
C LEU A 235 91.38 -10.14 -4.40
N LYS A 236 91.59 -10.24 -3.09
CA LYS A 236 90.49 -10.43 -2.12
C LYS A 236 89.48 -9.29 -2.16
N LEU A 237 89.95 -8.04 -2.22
CA LEU A 237 89.06 -6.88 -2.36
C LEU A 237 88.31 -6.87 -3.70
N ALA A 238 88.92 -7.38 -4.77
CA ALA A 238 88.27 -7.53 -6.07
C ALA A 238 87.22 -8.65 -6.03
N GLU A 239 87.52 -9.79 -5.40
CA GLU A 239 86.58 -10.90 -5.18
C GLU A 239 85.38 -10.46 -4.35
N GLU A 240 85.59 -9.74 -3.24
CA GLU A 240 84.51 -9.18 -2.43
C GLU A 240 83.64 -8.19 -3.22
N LYS A 241 84.26 -7.33 -4.05
CA LYS A 241 83.51 -6.43 -4.95
C LYS A 241 82.73 -7.18 -6.02
N LEU A 242 83.28 -8.28 -6.51
CA LEU A 242 82.66 -9.11 -7.54
C LEU A 242 81.45 -9.84 -6.94
N GLN A 243 81.60 -10.44 -5.76
CA GLN A 243 80.51 -11.06 -5.03
C GLN A 243 79.39 -10.05 -4.72
N ASN A 244 79.73 -8.86 -4.20
CA ASN A 244 78.73 -7.80 -3.97
C ASN A 244 78.00 -7.37 -5.25
N ARG A 245 78.69 -7.38 -6.40
CA ARG A 245 78.06 -7.08 -7.70
C ARG A 245 77.17 -8.22 -8.16
N GLU A 246 77.56 -9.47 -7.96
CA GLU A 246 76.74 -10.64 -8.29
C GLU A 246 75.45 -10.67 -7.46
N GLU A 247 75.54 -10.39 -6.15
CA GLU A 247 74.38 -10.25 -5.28
C GLU A 247 73.45 -9.12 -5.74
N ARG A 248 74.00 -7.95 -6.10
CA ARG A 248 73.25 -6.82 -6.67
C ARG A 248 72.58 -7.18 -7.99
N ILE A 249 73.27 -7.94 -8.85
CA ILE A 249 72.72 -8.40 -10.14
C ILE A 249 71.56 -9.36 -9.90
N ALA A 250 71.67 -10.28 -8.95
CA ALA A 250 70.60 -11.20 -8.59
C ALA A 250 69.36 -10.46 -8.07
N GLU A 251 69.54 -9.46 -7.19
CA GLU A 251 68.46 -8.61 -6.69
C GLU A 251 67.76 -7.85 -7.82
N ILE A 252 68.52 -7.23 -8.72
CA ILE A 252 67.95 -6.52 -9.90
C ILE A 252 67.19 -7.48 -10.82
N GLN A 253 67.67 -8.72 -10.98
CA GLN A 253 66.97 -9.73 -11.79
C GLN A 253 65.65 -10.17 -11.14
N GLU A 254 65.58 -10.23 -9.81
CA GLU A 254 64.36 -10.53 -9.08
C GLU A 254 63.36 -9.37 -9.19
N ASP A 255 63.80 -8.14 -8.94
CA ASP A 255 62.99 -6.93 -9.12
C ASP A 255 62.42 -6.81 -10.55
N LEU A 256 63.22 -7.16 -11.55
CA LEU A 256 62.81 -7.13 -12.96
C LEU A 256 61.75 -8.19 -13.27
N LYS A 257 61.82 -9.37 -12.64
CA LYS A 257 60.77 -10.40 -12.76
C LYS A 257 59.47 -9.93 -12.10
N GLU A 258 59.54 -9.32 -10.92
CA GLU A 258 58.35 -8.77 -10.26
C GLU A 258 57.70 -7.64 -11.08
N ALA A 259 58.51 -6.75 -11.64
CA ALA A 259 58.03 -5.65 -12.46
C ALA A 259 57.30 -6.16 -13.71
N ARG A 260 57.86 -7.17 -14.39
CA ARG A 260 57.21 -7.84 -15.54
C ARG A 260 55.89 -8.50 -15.15
N ALA A 261 55.86 -9.23 -14.04
CA ALA A 261 54.61 -9.85 -13.56
C ALA A 261 53.52 -8.80 -13.25
N ARG A 262 53.90 -7.63 -12.71
CA ARG A 262 52.96 -6.52 -12.52
C ARG A 262 52.50 -5.92 -13.85
N GLU A 263 53.41 -5.76 -14.80
CA GLU A 263 53.09 -5.29 -16.16
C GLU A 263 52.08 -6.21 -16.84
N ASP A 264 52.34 -7.52 -16.89
CA ASP A 264 51.44 -8.51 -17.46
C ASP A 264 50.04 -8.45 -16.81
N SER A 265 49.98 -8.34 -15.48
CA SER A 265 48.71 -8.22 -14.76
C SER A 265 47.94 -6.93 -15.12
N LEU A 266 48.66 -5.82 -15.31
CA LEU A 266 48.06 -4.55 -15.69
C LEU A 266 47.58 -4.60 -17.14
N GLU A 267 48.34 -5.21 -18.04
CA GLU A 267 47.91 -5.43 -19.42
C GLU A 267 46.65 -6.30 -19.49
N GLU A 268 46.57 -7.38 -18.69
CA GLU A 268 45.38 -8.22 -18.60
C GLU A 268 44.17 -7.42 -18.07
N THR A 269 44.35 -6.60 -17.02
CA THR A 269 43.26 -5.74 -16.52
C THR A 269 42.81 -4.73 -17.58
N VAL A 270 43.74 -4.11 -18.31
CA VAL A 270 43.42 -3.17 -19.39
C VAL A 270 42.70 -3.87 -20.54
N ALA A 271 43.13 -5.08 -20.92
CA ALA A 271 42.48 -5.89 -21.93
C ALA A 271 41.05 -6.25 -21.49
N SER A 272 40.86 -6.65 -20.23
CA SER A 272 39.54 -6.96 -19.67
C SER A 272 38.61 -5.74 -19.64
N LEU A 273 39.13 -4.55 -19.30
CA LEU A 273 38.37 -3.30 -19.27
C LEU A 273 38.02 -2.81 -20.69
N LYS A 274 38.90 -3.05 -21.67
CA LYS A 274 38.62 -2.76 -23.08
C LYS A 274 37.61 -3.74 -23.68
N ALA A 275 37.63 -5.00 -23.25
CA ALA A 275 36.70 -6.04 -23.66
C ALA A 275 35.34 -5.94 -22.95
N ALA A 276 35.29 -5.26 -21.80
CA ALA A 276 34.03 -4.94 -21.14
C ALA A 276 33.13 -4.16 -22.11
N PRO A 277 31.83 -4.51 -22.19
CA PRO A 277 30.93 -3.93 -23.16
C PRO A 277 30.87 -2.41 -22.96
N GLN A 278 31.32 -1.66 -23.96
CA GLN A 278 31.16 -0.21 -23.96
C GLN A 278 29.67 0.10 -23.96
N VAL A 279 29.25 0.97 -23.05
CA VAL A 279 27.85 1.39 -22.94
C VAL A 279 27.42 1.94 -24.30
N ASP A 280 26.51 1.22 -24.95
CA ASP A 280 26.07 1.54 -26.29
C ASP A 280 25.44 2.93 -26.28
N THR A 281 26.07 3.88 -26.98
CA THR A 281 25.66 5.29 -26.98
C THR A 281 24.22 5.48 -27.43
N THR A 282 23.73 4.53 -28.25
CA THR A 282 22.34 4.45 -28.71
C THR A 282 21.39 4.11 -27.56
N VAL A 283 21.69 3.06 -26.79
CA VAL A 283 20.92 2.66 -25.59
C VAL A 283 20.92 3.78 -24.55
N LEU A 284 22.05 4.49 -24.39
CA LEU A 284 22.13 5.63 -23.49
C LEU A 284 21.26 6.81 -23.95
N ALA A 285 21.17 7.05 -25.26
CA ALA A 285 20.30 8.06 -25.84
C ALA A 285 18.81 7.69 -25.69
N GLU A 286 18.45 6.43 -25.91
CA GLU A 286 17.10 5.90 -25.70
C GLU A 286 16.68 6.00 -24.23
N LEU A 287 17.56 5.62 -23.30
CA LEU A 287 17.34 5.78 -21.86
C LEU A 287 17.11 7.24 -21.49
N ARG A 288 17.90 8.18 -22.01
CA ARG A 288 17.70 9.62 -21.78
C ARG A 288 16.36 10.12 -22.34
N GLN A 289 15.95 9.63 -23.50
CA GLN A 289 14.66 9.98 -24.09
C GLN A 289 13.49 9.41 -23.26
N ASN A 290 13.63 8.18 -22.77
CA ASN A 290 12.65 7.54 -21.88
C ASN A 290 12.55 8.26 -20.54
N VAL A 291 13.65 8.75 -19.98
CA VAL A 291 13.63 9.59 -18.77
C VAL A 291 12.85 10.87 -19.03
N LYS A 292 13.12 11.58 -20.13
CA LYS A 292 12.39 12.81 -20.49
C LYS A 292 10.90 12.57 -20.72
N SER A 293 10.54 11.44 -21.34
CA SER A 293 9.13 11.11 -21.58
C SER A 293 8.41 10.76 -20.27
N LEU A 294 9.08 10.07 -19.34
CA LEU A 294 8.57 9.80 -18.01
C LEU A 294 8.42 11.07 -17.17
N GLU A 295 9.37 12.00 -17.26
CA GLU A 295 9.28 13.32 -16.60
C GLU A 295 8.07 14.11 -17.12
N ALA A 296 7.88 14.18 -18.44
CA ALA A 296 6.71 14.83 -19.03
C ALA A 296 5.39 14.16 -18.60
N ALA A 297 5.36 12.82 -18.55
CA ALA A 297 4.18 12.08 -18.07
C ALA A 297 3.90 12.35 -16.59
N LYS A 298 4.93 12.45 -15.75
CA LYS A 298 4.83 12.83 -14.34
C LYS A 298 4.21 14.22 -14.18
N ASP A 299 4.66 15.20 -14.95
CA ASP A 299 4.14 16.57 -14.87
C ASP A 299 2.66 16.65 -15.27
N VAL A 300 2.26 15.92 -16.33
CA VAL A 300 0.84 15.84 -16.74
C VAL A 300 -0.01 15.14 -15.68
N LEU A 301 0.50 14.08 -15.05
CA LEU A 301 -0.21 13.40 -13.96
C LEU A 301 -0.34 14.29 -12.72
N ALA A 302 0.69 15.06 -12.39
CA ALA A 302 0.64 16.02 -11.29
C ALA A 302 -0.41 17.11 -11.55
N GLN A 303 -0.50 17.65 -12.77
CA GLN A 303 -1.56 18.59 -13.13
C GLN A 303 -2.95 17.97 -13.00
N LYS A 304 -3.16 16.74 -13.48
CA LYS A 304 -4.44 16.04 -13.34
C LYS A 304 -4.82 15.79 -11.88
N ALA A 305 -3.86 15.48 -11.03
CA ALA A 305 -4.09 15.32 -9.59
C ALA A 305 -4.57 16.64 -8.96
N ASN A 306 -3.88 17.75 -9.25
CA ASN A 306 -4.26 19.07 -8.75
C ASN A 306 -5.65 19.51 -9.27
N ASP A 307 -5.97 19.25 -10.53
CA ASP A 307 -7.30 19.57 -11.09
C ASP A 307 -8.39 18.73 -10.41
N ALA A 308 -8.13 17.45 -10.14
CA ALA A 308 -9.07 16.58 -9.43
C ALA A 308 -9.27 17.02 -7.97
N GLU A 309 -8.21 17.46 -7.29
CA GLU A 309 -8.27 18.01 -5.94
C GLU A 309 -9.12 19.29 -5.90
N ARG A 310 -8.89 20.23 -6.83
CA ARG A 310 -9.73 21.44 -6.94
C ARG A 310 -11.20 21.11 -7.18
N LEU A 311 -11.49 20.14 -8.05
CA LEU A 311 -12.88 19.71 -8.29
C LEU A 311 -13.52 19.08 -7.04
N ALA A 312 -12.73 18.36 -6.23
CA ALA A 312 -13.20 17.81 -4.96
C ALA A 312 -13.51 18.92 -3.95
N GLU A 313 -12.63 19.92 -3.80
CA GLU A 313 -12.86 21.09 -2.94
C GLU A 313 -14.12 21.86 -3.36
N GLU A 314 -14.32 22.10 -4.66
CA GLU A 314 -15.54 22.74 -5.17
C GLU A 314 -16.81 21.93 -4.88
N ALA A 315 -16.72 20.60 -4.97
CA ALA A 315 -17.84 19.72 -4.67
C ALA A 315 -18.16 19.69 -3.16
N GLU A 316 -17.15 19.70 -2.30
CA GLU A 316 -17.31 19.81 -0.85
C GLU A 316 -17.96 21.14 -0.45
N ALA A 317 -17.50 22.26 -1.02
CA ALA A 317 -18.09 23.58 -0.80
C ALA A 317 -19.57 23.60 -1.20
N LYS A 318 -19.92 23.11 -2.40
CA LYS A 318 -21.32 23.00 -2.85
C LYS A 318 -22.15 22.10 -1.93
N THR A 319 -21.57 21.01 -1.44
CA THR A 319 -22.26 20.09 -0.52
C THR A 319 -22.54 20.78 0.82
N SER A 320 -21.61 21.58 1.32
CA SER A 320 -21.81 22.39 2.54
C SER A 320 -22.92 23.41 2.34
N GLU A 321 -22.89 24.16 1.23
CA GLU A 321 -23.95 25.13 0.91
C GLU A 321 -25.33 24.48 0.81
N GLN A 322 -25.42 23.29 0.19
CA GLN A 322 -26.66 22.53 0.11
C GLN A 322 -27.15 22.07 1.48
N LYS A 323 -26.25 21.61 2.38
CA LYS A 323 -26.61 21.26 3.76
C LYS A 323 -27.16 22.45 4.53
N ASP A 324 -26.56 23.62 4.37
CA ASP A 324 -27.04 24.86 4.99
C ASP A 324 -28.43 25.27 4.47
N LEU A 325 -28.66 25.11 3.17
CA LEU A 325 -29.97 25.33 2.56
C LEU A 325 -31.01 24.35 3.11
N VAL A 326 -30.69 23.06 3.21
CA VAL A 326 -31.58 22.05 3.81
C VAL A 326 -31.90 22.40 5.26
N ALA A 327 -30.91 22.76 6.07
CA ALA A 327 -31.14 23.14 7.45
C ALA A 327 -32.07 24.36 7.58
N LYS A 328 -31.90 25.38 6.72
CA LYS A 328 -32.83 26.52 6.67
C LYS A 328 -34.26 26.09 6.32
N ARG A 329 -34.41 25.18 5.34
CA ARG A 329 -35.73 24.66 4.94
C ARG A 329 -36.37 23.82 6.05
N ASP A 330 -35.60 23.03 6.78
CA ASP A 330 -36.12 22.25 7.90
C ASP A 330 -36.65 23.15 9.03
N ILE A 331 -35.97 24.26 9.30
CA ILE A 331 -36.44 25.29 10.25
C ILE A 331 -37.74 25.92 9.74
N GLU A 332 -37.80 26.36 8.47
CA GLU A 332 -39.01 26.92 7.85
C GLU A 332 -40.20 25.94 7.93
N ILE A 333 -39.97 24.64 7.66
CA ILE A 333 -40.99 23.59 7.77
C ILE A 333 -41.45 23.44 9.23
N GLY A 334 -40.52 23.48 10.19
CA GLY A 334 -40.83 23.47 11.62
C GLY A 334 -41.76 24.62 12.00
N ASP A 335 -41.41 25.85 11.63
CA ASP A 335 -42.21 27.04 11.89
C ASP A 335 -43.60 26.94 11.25
N LEU A 336 -43.69 26.54 9.98
CA LEU A 336 -44.97 26.33 9.29
C LEU A 336 -45.83 25.27 9.98
N LYS A 337 -45.25 24.16 10.46
CA LYS A 337 -45.99 23.15 11.22
C LYS A 337 -46.57 23.72 12.53
N THR A 338 -45.81 24.56 13.23
CA THR A 338 -46.32 25.21 14.45
C THR A 338 -47.46 26.19 14.14
N GLN A 339 -47.37 26.94 13.04
CA GLN A 339 -48.44 27.82 12.58
C GLN A 339 -49.70 27.03 12.20
N VAL A 340 -49.55 25.92 11.47
CA VAL A 340 -50.68 25.04 11.14
C VAL A 340 -51.35 24.51 12.41
N SER A 341 -50.57 24.02 13.37
CA SER A 341 -51.12 23.53 14.65
C SER A 341 -51.85 24.63 15.43
N HIS A 342 -51.34 25.86 15.41
CA HIS A 342 -52.01 27.00 16.01
C HIS A 342 -53.35 27.31 15.32
N LEU A 343 -53.38 27.35 14.00
CA LEU A 343 -54.60 27.56 13.22
C LEU A 343 -55.61 26.43 13.42
N GLU A 344 -55.18 25.17 13.52
CA GLU A 344 -56.06 24.04 13.84
C GLU A 344 -56.71 24.20 15.21
N ALA A 345 -55.96 24.67 16.21
CA ALA A 345 -56.50 24.96 17.54
C ALA A 345 -57.50 26.12 17.52
N GLU A 346 -57.23 27.18 16.75
CA GLU A 346 -58.19 28.28 16.55
C GLU A 346 -59.47 27.82 15.85
N ILE A 347 -59.36 26.98 14.81
CA ILE A 347 -60.50 26.38 14.13
C ILE A 347 -61.34 25.57 15.11
N GLN A 348 -60.70 24.77 15.97
CA GLN A 348 -61.40 23.97 16.97
C GLN A 348 -62.15 24.84 17.98
N LYS A 349 -61.50 25.90 18.48
CA LYS A 349 -62.14 26.87 19.37
C LYS A 349 -63.33 27.58 18.70
N ASN A 350 -63.18 27.97 17.43
CA ASN A 350 -64.27 28.58 16.67
C ASN A 350 -65.43 27.60 16.43
N ARG A 351 -65.15 26.30 16.23
CA ARG A 351 -66.20 25.27 16.16
C ARG A 351 -66.96 25.13 17.47
N GLU A 352 -66.27 25.15 18.61
CA GLU A 352 -66.92 25.13 19.94
C GLU A 352 -67.82 26.34 20.12
N GLN A 353 -67.37 27.54 19.74
CA GLN A 353 -68.18 28.75 19.76
C GLN A 353 -69.39 28.67 18.82
N LEU A 354 -69.24 28.09 17.63
CA LEU A 354 -70.37 27.87 16.71
C LEU A 354 -71.41 26.91 17.28
N LEU A 355 -70.97 25.83 17.95
CA LEU A 355 -71.87 24.91 18.64
C LEU A 355 -72.63 25.62 19.76
N GLU A 356 -71.96 26.47 20.55
CA GLU A 356 -72.62 27.27 21.58
C GLU A 356 -73.65 28.24 20.97
N VAL A 357 -73.34 28.86 19.83
CA VAL A 357 -74.29 29.72 19.11
C VAL A 357 -75.48 28.92 18.58
N ASP A 358 -75.27 27.72 18.05
CA ASP A 358 -76.36 26.87 17.57
C ASP A 358 -77.24 26.37 18.72
N ASP A 359 -76.67 26.05 19.88
CA ASP A 359 -77.43 25.75 21.11
C ASP A 359 -78.24 26.96 21.57
N LEU A 360 -77.65 28.16 21.57
CA LEU A 360 -78.36 29.39 21.89
C LEU A 360 -79.49 29.66 20.90
N ARG A 361 -79.27 29.43 19.59
CA ARG A 361 -80.32 29.52 18.56
C ARG A 361 -81.42 28.50 18.77
N ALA A 362 -81.09 27.26 19.14
CA ALA A 362 -82.09 26.23 19.44
C ALA A 362 -82.93 26.62 20.66
N ARG A 363 -82.30 27.14 21.72
CA ARG A 363 -83.00 27.71 22.88
C ARG A 363 -83.89 28.87 22.47
N LEU A 364 -83.39 29.82 21.68
CA LEU A 364 -84.19 30.95 21.19
C LEU A 364 -85.40 30.48 20.39
N ARG A 365 -85.22 29.52 19.46
CA ARG A 365 -86.33 28.91 18.72
C ARG A 365 -87.33 28.22 19.64
N SER A 366 -86.88 27.56 20.71
CA SER A 366 -87.80 26.97 21.69
C SER A 366 -88.65 28.05 22.38
N TYR A 367 -88.04 29.20 22.73
CA TYR A 367 -88.76 30.37 23.24
C TYR A 367 -89.74 30.94 22.22
N GLU A 368 -89.35 31.05 20.95
CA GLU A 368 -90.19 31.60 19.85
C GLU A 368 -91.29 30.63 19.40
N SER A 369 -91.06 29.32 19.46
CA SER A 369 -91.98 28.27 18.99
C SER A 369 -93.24 28.09 19.84
N GLY A 370 -93.37 28.88 20.90
CA GLY A 370 -94.58 28.93 21.70
C GLY A 370 -94.73 27.78 22.69
N ASP A 371 -93.71 26.93 22.88
CA ASP A 371 -93.73 25.96 24.00
C ASP A 371 -93.73 26.68 25.34
N MET A 372 -93.00 27.80 25.45
CA MET A 372 -93.07 28.62 26.67
C MET A 372 -94.37 29.44 26.75
N ALA A 373 -95.00 29.76 25.61
CA ALA A 373 -96.35 30.32 25.60
C ALA A 373 -97.39 29.29 26.05
N ARG A 374 -97.24 28.02 25.66
CA ARG A 374 -98.06 26.89 26.11
C ARG A 374 -97.82 26.56 27.58
N GLU A 375 -96.58 26.60 28.07
CA GLU A 375 -96.29 26.47 29.50
C GLU A 375 -96.87 27.64 30.29
N LEU A 376 -96.78 28.87 29.77
CA LEU A 376 -97.39 30.05 30.38
C LEU A 376 -98.92 29.96 30.40
N ASP A 377 -99.55 29.49 29.32
CA ASP A 377 -100.99 29.25 29.27
C ASP A 377 -101.41 28.09 30.18
N ARG A 378 -100.58 27.05 30.31
CA ARG A 378 -100.79 25.96 31.27
C ARG A 378 -100.76 26.50 32.69
N VAL A 379 -99.72 27.26 33.06
CA VAL A 379 -99.58 27.87 34.39
C VAL A 379 -100.74 28.82 34.67
N LYS A 380 -101.17 29.63 33.69
CA LYS A 380 -102.39 30.45 33.81
C LYS A 380 -103.63 29.62 34.07
N SER A 381 -103.82 28.52 33.34
CA SER A 381 -104.98 27.64 33.55
C SER A 381 -104.94 26.95 34.93
N GLU A 382 -103.76 26.61 35.44
CA GLU A 382 -103.58 26.07 36.79
C GLU A 382 -103.86 27.15 37.85
N LEU A 383 -103.45 28.40 37.61
CA LEU A 383 -103.75 29.55 38.46
C LEU A 383 -105.26 29.85 38.50
N GLU A 384 -105.95 29.83 37.36
CA GLU A 384 -107.41 30.03 37.28
C GLU A 384 -108.18 28.92 38.00
N ARG A 385 -107.73 27.67 37.91
CA ARG A 385 -108.33 26.56 38.69
C ARG A 385 -108.11 26.76 40.18
N ALA A 386 -106.91 27.16 40.58
CA ALA A 386 -106.58 27.41 41.98
C ALA A 386 -107.40 28.59 42.53
N SER A 387 -107.55 29.68 41.78
CA SER A 387 -108.36 30.83 42.19
C SER A 387 -109.84 30.48 42.31
N ALA A 388 -110.41 29.75 41.34
CA ALA A 388 -111.79 29.29 41.40
C ALA A 388 -112.03 28.34 42.60
N SER A 389 -111.05 27.49 42.93
CA SER A 389 -111.11 26.65 44.14
C SER A 389 -111.08 27.49 45.42
N LEU A 390 -110.26 28.54 45.45
CA LEU A 390 -110.14 29.45 46.58
C LEU A 390 -111.44 30.25 46.78
N GLU A 391 -112.06 30.74 45.69
CA GLU A 391 -113.37 31.40 45.74
C GLU A 391 -114.47 30.48 46.29
N ARG A 392 -114.51 29.21 45.86
CA ARG A 392 -115.47 28.21 46.40
C ARG A 392 -115.27 28.00 47.89
N LEU A 393 -114.03 27.77 48.34
CA LEU A 393 -113.72 27.61 49.76
C LEU A 393 -114.08 28.86 50.57
N THR A 394 -113.88 30.04 50.00
CA THR A 394 -114.25 31.31 50.64
C THR A 394 -115.77 31.43 50.79
N ASN A 395 -116.52 31.05 49.75
CA ASN A 395 -118.00 31.05 49.81
C ASN A 395 -118.52 30.04 50.83
N ASP A 396 -117.97 28.82 50.86
CA ASP A 396 -118.33 27.80 51.87
C ASP A 396 -118.00 28.28 53.29
N GLN A 397 -116.85 28.95 53.47
CA GLN A 397 -116.49 29.56 54.75
C GLN A 397 -117.47 30.67 55.17
N ASN A 398 -117.93 31.50 54.23
CA ASN A 398 -118.91 32.54 54.54
C ASN A 398 -120.28 31.93 54.90
N LEU A 399 -120.69 30.85 54.23
CA LEU A 399 -121.95 30.15 54.49
C LEU A 399 -121.92 29.42 55.85
N THR A 400 -120.78 28.83 56.22
CA THR A 400 -120.60 28.24 57.55
C THR A 400 -120.58 29.30 58.66
N LYS A 401 -119.97 30.46 58.42
CA LYS A 401 -120.03 31.60 59.35
C LYS A 401 -121.46 32.10 59.56
N SER A 402 -122.27 32.25 58.51
CA SER A 402 -123.65 32.70 58.67
C SER A 402 -124.51 31.69 59.43
N LYS A 403 -124.31 30.38 59.18
CA LYS A 403 -124.95 29.31 59.96
C LYS A 403 -124.54 29.35 61.43
N LEU A 404 -123.26 29.57 61.73
CA LEU A 404 -122.77 29.69 63.10
C LEU A 404 -123.43 30.85 63.84
N VAL A 405 -123.47 32.04 63.23
CA VAL A 405 -124.12 33.23 63.81
C VAL A 405 -125.59 32.96 64.09
N PHE A 406 -126.31 32.31 63.18
CA PHE A 406 -127.71 31.93 63.40
C PHE A 406 -127.87 30.97 64.60
N THR A 407 -127.00 29.97 64.73
CA THR A 407 -127.05 29.04 65.87
C THR A 407 -126.69 29.70 67.20
N GLU A 408 -125.74 30.64 67.21
CA GLU A 408 -125.38 31.42 68.40
C GLU A 408 -126.57 32.25 68.88
N GLN A 409 -127.26 32.95 67.97
CA GLN A 409 -128.48 33.72 68.28
C GLN A 409 -129.60 32.84 68.86
N LYS A 410 -129.77 31.62 68.34
CA LYS A 410 -130.76 30.67 68.87
C LYS A 410 -130.40 30.22 70.28
N LEU A 411 -129.13 29.95 70.55
CA LEU A 411 -128.65 29.54 71.88
C LEU A 411 -128.77 30.67 72.91
N GLU A 412 -128.42 31.91 72.57
CA GLU A 412 -128.63 33.07 73.43
C GLU A 412 -130.12 33.23 73.78
N SER A 413 -131.01 33.04 72.80
CA SER A 413 -132.45 33.11 73.03
C SER A 413 -132.95 32.03 74.02
N TYR A 414 -132.40 30.80 73.95
CA TYR A 414 -132.74 29.75 74.91
C TYR A 414 -132.19 30.02 76.32
N LEU A 415 -131.03 30.66 76.44
CA LEU A 415 -130.45 31.05 77.72
C LEU A 415 -131.32 32.08 78.44
N ASP A 416 -131.82 33.10 77.72
CA ASP A 416 -132.72 34.13 78.29
C ASP A 416 -134.02 33.55 78.88
N LEU A 417 -134.48 32.39 78.41
CA LEU A 417 -135.65 31.69 78.93
C LEU A 417 -135.41 30.93 80.23
N MET A 418 -134.16 30.53 80.49
CA MET A 418 -133.80 29.72 81.66
C MET A 418 -133.57 30.55 82.93
N ASP A 419 -133.56 31.89 82.83
CA ASP A 419 -133.30 32.78 83.96
C ASP A 419 -134.44 32.87 85.00
N ILE A 420 -135.64 32.34 84.72
CA ILE A 420 -136.78 32.33 85.66
C ILE A 420 -137.30 30.90 85.83
N THR A 421 -136.93 30.25 86.94
CA THR A 421 -137.20 28.83 87.23
C THR A 421 -138.68 28.42 87.13
N GLU A 422 -139.60 29.32 87.49
CA GLU A 422 -141.05 29.03 87.42
C GLU A 422 -141.58 29.11 85.98
N LYS A 423 -141.04 30.04 85.17
CA LYS A 423 -141.34 30.18 83.75
C LYS A 423 -140.76 29.01 82.95
N THR A 424 -139.53 28.57 83.28
CA THR A 424 -138.94 27.37 82.68
C THR A 424 -139.73 26.10 82.99
N LYS A 425 -140.24 25.94 84.23
CA LYS A 425 -141.14 24.82 84.56
C LYS A 425 -142.45 24.89 83.79
N ALA A 426 -143.06 26.07 83.64
CA ALA A 426 -144.25 26.25 82.82
C ALA A 426 -144.02 25.85 81.35
N PHE A 427 -142.85 26.21 80.79
CA PHE A 427 -142.46 25.81 79.45
C PHE A 427 -142.25 24.29 79.33
N LEU A 428 -141.47 23.68 80.23
CA LEU A 428 -141.24 22.22 80.25
C LEU A 428 -142.55 21.43 80.37
N MET A 429 -143.51 21.91 81.16
CA MET A 429 -144.81 21.25 81.24
C MET A 429 -145.59 21.32 79.91
N VAL A 430 -145.46 22.42 79.13
CA VAL A 430 -146.05 22.54 77.78
C VAL A 430 -145.29 21.69 76.77
N GLU A 431 -143.97 21.55 76.90
CA GLU A 431 -143.13 20.67 76.09
C GLU A 431 -143.46 19.18 76.29
N ASP A 432 -143.57 18.75 77.56
CA ASP A 432 -143.85 17.35 77.92
C ASP A 432 -145.28 16.92 77.54
N ASN A 433 -146.28 17.76 77.80
CA ASN A 433 -147.68 17.43 77.56
C ASN A 433 -148.16 17.81 76.15
N ARG A 434 -147.34 18.53 75.38
CA ARG A 434 -147.53 18.99 73.99
C ARG A 434 -148.69 19.95 73.73
N GLU A 435 -149.80 19.82 74.45
CA GLU A 435 -150.90 20.79 74.51
C GLU A 435 -151.38 20.89 75.96
N MET A 436 -151.56 22.11 76.48
CA MET A 436 -152.06 22.29 77.86
C MET A 436 -152.81 23.62 78.02
N SER A 437 -153.81 23.66 78.89
CA SER A 437 -154.58 24.89 79.12
C SER A 437 -153.91 25.83 80.13
N VAL A 438 -154.08 27.15 79.95
CA VAL A 438 -153.51 28.19 80.83
C VAL A 438 -153.93 27.99 82.29
N ARG A 439 -155.17 27.52 82.51
CA ARG A 439 -155.67 27.25 83.87
C ARG A 439 -155.02 26.04 84.51
N GLU A 440 -154.75 24.98 83.74
CA GLU A 440 -154.10 23.78 84.27
C GLU A 440 -152.66 24.07 84.68
N ILE A 441 -151.93 24.83 83.86
CA ILE A 441 -150.56 25.31 84.17
C ILE A 441 -150.55 26.15 85.45
N GLY A 442 -151.49 27.09 85.58
CA GLY A 442 -151.61 27.91 86.79
C GLY A 442 -151.92 27.08 88.03
N ARG A 443 -152.76 26.05 87.89
CA ARG A 443 -153.12 25.16 89.00
C ARG A 443 -151.95 24.28 89.45
N SER A 444 -151.19 23.73 88.51
CA SER A 444 -150.06 22.84 88.80
C SER A 444 -148.85 23.57 89.38
N LEU A 445 -148.64 24.84 88.97
CA LEU A 445 -147.54 25.67 89.48
C LEU A 445 -147.94 26.54 90.69
N GLY A 446 -149.24 26.55 91.06
CA GLY A 446 -149.73 27.35 92.18
C GLY A 446 -149.76 28.86 91.92
N VAL A 447 -149.72 29.27 90.66
CA VAL A 447 -149.61 30.68 90.22
C VAL A 447 -150.91 31.13 89.56
N SER A 448 -151.23 32.43 89.67
CA SER A 448 -152.45 32.96 89.08
C SER A 448 -152.47 32.76 87.55
N PRO A 449 -153.62 32.42 86.94
CA PRO A 449 -153.71 32.24 85.48
C PRO A 449 -153.24 33.47 84.68
N ALA A 450 -153.36 34.68 85.22
CA ALA A 450 -152.89 35.91 84.57
C ALA A 450 -151.36 35.98 84.46
N THR A 451 -150.63 35.45 85.45
CA THR A 451 -149.16 35.36 85.41
C THR A 451 -148.73 34.35 84.35
N VAL A 452 -149.43 33.23 84.25
CA VAL A 452 -149.18 32.20 83.23
C VAL A 452 -149.51 32.73 81.83
N SER A 453 -150.58 33.49 81.64
CA SER A 453 -150.87 34.17 80.37
C SER A 453 -149.74 35.10 79.93
N LYS A 454 -149.13 35.86 80.85
CA LYS A 454 -147.94 36.68 80.52
C LYS A 454 -146.74 35.82 80.12
N TRP A 455 -146.53 34.69 80.78
CA TRP A 455 -145.47 33.75 80.37
C TRP A 455 -145.75 33.14 79.00
N ILE A 456 -147.01 32.84 78.68
CA ILE A 456 -147.40 32.36 77.35
C ILE A 456 -147.24 33.44 76.29
N GLU A 457 -147.54 34.71 76.60
CA GLU A 457 -147.24 35.83 75.70
C GLU A 457 -145.73 35.95 75.44
N ASP A 458 -144.90 35.74 76.45
CA ASP A 458 -143.46 35.68 76.27
C ASP A 458 -143.03 34.45 75.44
N PHE A 459 -143.66 33.29 75.63
CA PHE A 459 -143.38 32.09 74.81
C PHE A 459 -143.85 32.25 73.35
N LEU A 460 -144.94 32.97 73.12
CA LEU A 460 -145.42 33.39 71.80
C LEU A 460 -144.44 34.36 71.15
N ARG A 461 -143.92 35.35 71.88
CA ARG A 461 -142.91 36.28 71.35
C ARG A 461 -141.61 35.59 70.96
N LEU A 462 -141.29 34.49 71.64
CA LEU A 462 -140.10 33.69 71.37
C LEU A 462 -140.36 32.57 70.34
N ASP A 463 -141.55 32.54 69.73
CA ASP A 463 -141.99 31.54 68.75
C ASP A 463 -141.84 30.08 69.23
N LEU A 464 -141.80 29.85 70.54
CA LEU A 464 -141.65 28.52 71.10
C LEU A 464 -142.98 27.77 71.21
N VAL A 465 -144.07 28.52 71.24
CA VAL A 465 -145.39 28.01 71.56
C VAL A 465 -146.44 28.82 70.81
N THR A 466 -147.41 28.15 70.19
CA THR A 466 -148.56 28.75 69.50
C THR A 466 -149.84 28.55 70.31
N VAL A 467 -150.72 29.54 70.30
CA VAL A 467 -152.02 29.47 71.00
C VAL A 467 -153.10 29.07 69.99
N LYS A 468 -153.91 28.07 70.33
CA LYS A 468 -155.01 27.55 69.49
C LYS A 468 -156.20 28.52 69.54
N ASP A 469 -157.02 28.55 68.49
CA ASP A 469 -158.06 29.56 68.20
C ASP A 469 -159.08 29.86 69.34
N ASP A 470 -159.15 29.02 70.38
CA ASP A 470 -159.97 29.23 71.58
C ASP A 470 -159.30 30.08 72.69
N GLY A 471 -158.09 30.59 72.46
CA GLY A 471 -157.40 31.57 73.32
C GLY A 471 -156.99 31.10 74.72
N GLN A 472 -157.25 29.85 75.09
CA GLN A 472 -156.99 29.30 76.43
C GLN A 472 -156.10 28.04 76.43
N THR A 473 -155.73 27.54 75.26
CA THR A 473 -154.91 26.33 75.08
C THR A 473 -153.66 26.62 74.29
N VAL A 474 -152.55 26.08 74.77
CA VAL A 474 -151.19 26.45 74.42
C VAL A 474 -150.48 25.21 73.89
N VAL A 475 -149.92 25.29 72.68
CA VAL A 475 -149.36 24.17 71.92
C VAL A 475 -147.92 24.48 71.52
N LEU A 476 -147.00 23.52 71.68
CA LEU A 476 -145.60 23.73 71.31
C LEU A 476 -145.46 24.00 69.78
N ALA A 477 -144.72 25.04 69.41
CA ALA A 477 -144.48 25.39 68.00
C ALA A 477 -143.53 24.36 67.37
N ARG A 478 -143.99 23.58 66.39
CA ARG A 478 -143.14 22.61 65.69
C ARG A 478 -142.15 23.34 64.77
N GLU A 479 -140.86 23.05 64.96
CA GLU A 479 -139.75 23.47 64.12
C GLU A 479 -139.98 23.12 62.63
N LYS A 480 -139.93 24.13 61.76
CA LYS A 480 -139.57 23.95 60.35
C LYS A 480 -138.07 24.21 60.20
N LEU A 481 -137.26 23.18 60.35
CA LEU A 481 -135.91 23.12 59.80
C LEU A 481 -136.01 22.39 58.46
N GLU A 482 -136.27 23.13 57.40
CA GLU A 482 -136.02 22.63 56.04
C GLU A 482 -134.54 22.92 55.68
N LEU A 483 -133.91 21.88 55.14
CA LEU A 483 -132.51 21.75 54.71
C LEU A 483 -132.06 22.80 53.69
#